data_AF-A0A258K026-F1
#
_entry.id   AF-A0A258K026-F1
#
_cell.length_a   1.000
_cell.length_b   1.000
_cell.length_c   1.000
_cell.angle_alpha   90.00
_cell.angle_beta   90.00
_cell.angle_gamma   90.00
#
_symmetry.space_group_name_H-M   'P 1'
#
loop_
_entity.id
_entity.type
_entity.pdbx_description
1 polymer ?
#
loop_
_entity_poly.entity_id
_entity_poly.type
_entity_poly.pdbx_seq_one_letter_code
_entity_poly.pdbx_strand_id
1 'polypeptide(L)'
;MYAFDYQRPAAIADAVALLRDLEEPKLLAGGQTLLPTLKQRLAQPGTLVDLSRIPGLSGIEATGEGVHIGAMTRHAAVANSDKVRAIVPSLAELASVIGDPAVRNRGTIGGSLANNDPTADYPA
;
A
#
# COMPACT_ATOMS: atom_id res chain seq x y z
N MET A 1 0.79 -20.29 -7.33
CA MET A 1 0.64 -19.80 -5.95
C MET A 1 0.70 -21.00 -5.02
N TYR A 2 1.48 -20.90 -3.95
CA TYR A 2 1.47 -21.89 -2.87
C TYR A 2 0.31 -21.60 -1.92
N ALA A 3 -0.05 -22.58 -1.08
CA ALA A 3 -1.02 -22.37 -0.02
C ALA A 3 -0.46 -21.40 1.04
N PHE A 4 -1.33 -20.58 1.61
CA PHE A 4 -1.03 -19.66 2.70
C PHE A 4 -2.28 -19.45 3.54
N ASP A 5 -2.09 -19.08 4.80
CA ASP A 5 -3.16 -18.58 5.65
C ASP A 5 -3.43 -17.10 5.37
N TYR A 6 -4.65 -16.66 5.65
CA TYR A 6 -5.07 -15.29 5.41
C TYR A 6 -5.69 -14.70 6.69
N GLN A 7 -5.04 -13.66 7.20
CA GLN A 7 -5.44 -12.93 8.39
C GLN A 7 -5.94 -11.55 7.99
N ARG A 8 -7.03 -11.10 8.61
CA ARG A 8 -7.64 -9.80 8.31
C ARG A 8 -7.97 -9.04 9.60
N PRO A 9 -6.94 -8.48 10.27
CA PRO A 9 -7.10 -7.74 11.51
C PRO A 9 -8.03 -6.53 11.36
N ALA A 10 -8.67 -6.15 12.47
CA ALA A 10 -9.56 -4.98 12.53
C ALA A 10 -8.83 -3.72 13.04
N ALA A 11 -7.68 -3.88 13.68
CA ALA A 11 -6.88 -2.77 14.21
C ALA A 11 -5.38 -2.90 13.86
N ILE A 12 -4.67 -1.78 13.91
CA ILE A 12 -3.20 -1.73 13.70
C ILE A 12 -2.49 -2.60 14.74
N ALA A 13 -2.92 -2.56 16.00
CA ALA A 13 -2.32 -3.34 17.08
C ALA A 13 -2.37 -4.84 16.80
N ASP A 14 -3.49 -5.34 16.26
CA ASP A 14 -3.65 -6.75 15.89
C ASP A 14 -2.73 -7.12 14.72
N ALA A 15 -2.61 -6.25 13.71
CA ALA A 15 -1.70 -6.46 12.59
C ALA A 15 -0.23 -6.52 13.06
N VAL A 16 0.15 -5.64 13.99
CA VAL A 16 1.50 -5.63 14.59
C VAL A 16 1.73 -6.88 15.42
N ALA A 17 0.74 -7.36 16.19
CA ALA A 17 0.85 -8.61 16.91
C ALA A 17 1.09 -9.80 15.97
N LEU A 18 0.31 -9.90 14.88
CA LEU A 18 0.50 -10.93 13.86
C LEU A 18 1.90 -10.88 13.22
N LEU A 19 2.45 -9.69 12.96
CA LEU A 19 3.80 -9.53 12.43
C LEU A 19 4.90 -9.99 13.39
N ARG A 20 4.65 -9.95 14.71
CA ARG A 20 5.60 -10.37 15.74
C ARG A 20 5.53 -11.88 15.99
N ASP A 21 4.34 -12.44 15.95
CA ASP A 21 4.08 -13.80 16.43
C ASP A 21 4.19 -14.85 15.31
N LEU A 22 4.07 -14.44 14.05
CA LEU A 22 4.16 -15.33 12.89
C LEU A 22 5.55 -15.30 12.26
N GLU A 23 5.96 -16.42 11.68
CA GLU A 23 7.20 -16.53 10.92
C GLU A 23 7.02 -15.96 9.51
N GLU A 24 7.70 -14.84 9.24
CA GLU A 24 7.73 -14.12 7.96
C GLU A 24 6.36 -13.85 7.27
N PRO A 25 5.34 -13.34 8.00
CA PRO A 25 4.09 -12.93 7.37
C PRO A 25 4.34 -11.79 6.36
N LYS A 26 3.55 -11.77 5.28
CA LYS A 26 3.58 -10.65 4.32
C LYS A 26 2.31 -9.81 4.45
N LEU A 27 2.50 -8.50 4.54
CA LEU A 27 1.39 -7.55 4.53
C LEU A 27 0.78 -7.46 3.14
N LEU A 28 -0.54 -7.52 3.07
CA LEU A 28 -1.32 -7.34 1.85
C LEU A 28 -2.05 -5.99 1.91
N ALA A 29 -1.63 -5.08 1.03
CA ALA A 29 -2.31 -3.83 0.75
C ALA A 29 -3.14 -3.94 -0.55
N GLY A 30 -2.81 -3.14 -1.58
CA GLY A 30 -3.45 -3.20 -2.90
C GLY A 30 -3.20 -4.47 -3.72
N GLY A 31 -2.16 -5.23 -3.36
CA GLY A 31 -1.79 -6.51 -3.98
C GLY A 31 -1.21 -6.41 -5.39
N GLN A 32 -0.90 -5.21 -5.89
CA GLN A 32 -0.46 -5.01 -7.29
C GLN A 32 0.97 -5.51 -7.57
N THR A 33 1.81 -5.66 -6.54
CA THR A 33 3.11 -6.32 -6.67
C THR A 33 3.08 -7.73 -6.09
N LEU A 34 2.63 -7.86 -4.84
CA LEU A 34 2.66 -9.13 -4.10
C LEU A 34 1.86 -10.25 -4.80
N LEU A 35 0.64 -10.00 -5.28
CA LEU A 35 -0.17 -11.07 -5.87
C LEU A 35 0.42 -11.58 -7.20
N PRO A 36 0.91 -10.73 -8.13
CA PRO A 36 1.71 -11.19 -9.27
C PRO A 36 2.93 -12.02 -8.88
N THR A 37 3.73 -11.59 -7.90
CA THR A 37 4.91 -12.34 -7.40
C THR A 37 4.52 -13.74 -6.92
N LEU A 38 3.43 -13.85 -6.16
CA LEU A 38 2.92 -15.13 -5.66
C LEU A 38 2.33 -16.02 -6.76
N LYS A 39 1.68 -15.43 -7.78
CA LYS A 39 1.21 -16.16 -8.97
C LYS A 39 2.36 -16.78 -9.74
N GLN A 40 3.45 -16.03 -9.91
CA GLN A 40 4.69 -16.46 -10.56
C GLN A 40 5.54 -17.40 -9.68
N ARG A 41 5.13 -17.65 -8.42
CA ARG A 41 5.83 -18.50 -7.45
C ARG A 41 7.22 -17.99 -7.06
N LEU A 42 7.44 -16.68 -7.15
CA LEU A 42 8.69 -16.03 -6.74
C LEU A 42 8.76 -15.76 -5.23
N ALA A 43 7.64 -15.94 -4.52
CA ALA A 43 7.57 -15.87 -3.07
C ALA A 43 6.58 -16.92 -2.53
N GLN A 44 6.80 -17.36 -1.29
CA GLN A 44 6.01 -18.37 -0.59
C GLN A 44 5.82 -18.01 0.90
N PRO A 45 5.12 -16.93 1.23
CA PRO A 45 4.80 -16.62 2.61
C PRO A 45 3.81 -17.64 3.17
N GLY A 46 3.97 -18.03 4.44
CA GLY A 46 3.02 -18.89 5.14
C GLY A 46 1.71 -18.17 5.47
N THR A 47 1.73 -16.84 5.63
CA THR A 47 0.56 -16.04 5.96
C THR A 47 0.55 -14.69 5.25
N LEU A 48 -0.62 -14.28 4.77
CA LEU A 48 -0.90 -12.92 4.32
C LEU A 48 -1.76 -12.17 5.34
N VAL A 49 -1.33 -10.96 5.71
CA VAL A 49 -2.07 -10.09 6.64
C VAL A 49 -2.66 -8.92 5.86
N ASP A 50 -3.97 -8.94 5.62
CA ASP A 50 -4.69 -7.91 4.87
C ASP A 50 -5.02 -6.69 5.71
N LEU A 51 -4.50 -5.54 5.29
CA LEU A 51 -4.66 -4.25 5.97
C LEU A 51 -5.95 -3.50 5.56
N SER A 52 -6.70 -3.99 4.57
CA SER A 52 -7.83 -3.29 3.93
C SER A 52 -8.99 -2.92 4.84
N ARG A 53 -9.09 -3.52 6.03
CA ARG A 53 -10.16 -3.24 7.01
C ARG A 53 -9.72 -2.39 8.19
N ILE A 54 -8.43 -2.09 8.31
CA ILE A 54 -7.92 -1.35 9.45
C ILE A 54 -8.28 0.14 9.24
N PRO A 55 -9.09 0.74 10.12
CA PRO A 55 -9.45 2.14 10.01
C PRO A 55 -8.23 3.03 10.24
N GLY A 56 -8.24 4.23 9.67
CA GLY A 56 -7.17 5.22 9.85
C GLY A 56 -5.91 4.99 9.01
N LEU A 57 -5.78 3.86 8.29
CA LEU A 57 -4.63 3.64 7.40
C LEU A 57 -4.77 4.29 6.02
N SER A 58 -5.94 4.82 5.67
CA SER A 58 -6.18 5.51 4.40
C SER A 58 -6.76 6.89 4.65
N GLY A 59 -6.41 7.84 3.80
CA GLY A 59 -6.84 9.23 3.93
C GLY A 59 -5.74 10.19 3.51
N ILE A 60 -6.14 11.44 3.30
CA ILE A 60 -5.26 12.56 2.97
C ILE A 60 -5.69 13.76 3.79
N GLU A 61 -4.79 14.23 4.64
CA GLU A 61 -4.98 15.37 5.52
C GLU A 61 -3.92 16.44 5.25
N ALA A 62 -4.35 17.69 5.13
CA ALA A 62 -3.45 18.83 5.10
C ALA A 62 -3.16 19.22 6.56
N THR A 63 -1.89 19.43 6.87
CA THR A 63 -1.40 19.78 8.20
C THR A 63 -0.62 21.09 8.11
N GLY A 64 -0.24 21.66 9.26
CA GLY A 64 0.63 22.85 9.29
C GLY A 64 2.01 22.63 8.68
N GLU A 65 2.45 21.38 8.54
CA GLU A 65 3.79 20.99 8.09
C GLU A 65 3.81 20.37 6.68
N GLY A 66 2.65 20.18 6.05
CA GLY A 66 2.52 19.56 4.75
C GLY A 66 1.29 18.66 4.63
N VAL A 67 1.43 17.50 3.99
CA VAL A 67 0.33 16.55 3.80
C VAL A 67 0.64 15.21 4.48
N HIS A 68 -0.30 14.72 5.29
CA HIS A 68 -0.25 13.37 5.83
C HIS A 68 -1.10 12.45 4.93
N ILE A 69 -0.48 11.39 4.41
CA ILE A 69 -1.11 10.40 3.54
C ILE A 69 -1.03 9.03 4.21
N GLY A 70 -2.18 8.42 4.48
CA GLY A 70 -2.23 7.07 5.04
C GLY A 70 -1.65 6.02 4.08
N ALA A 71 -0.95 5.03 4.62
CA ALA A 71 -0.26 3.99 3.84
C ALA A 71 -1.18 3.21 2.86
N MET A 72 -2.45 3.03 3.22
CA MET A 72 -3.47 2.35 2.41
C MET A 72 -4.20 3.29 1.43
N THR A 73 -3.79 4.56 1.33
CA THR A 73 -4.32 5.49 0.33
C THR A 73 -3.91 5.04 -1.07
N ARG A 74 -4.90 4.89 -1.94
CA ARG A 74 -4.72 4.44 -3.32
C ARG A 74 -3.99 5.48 -4.17
N HIS A 75 -3.20 5.06 -5.14
CA HIS A 75 -2.52 5.97 -6.06
C HIS A 75 -3.52 6.90 -6.77
N ALA A 76 -4.67 6.39 -7.18
CA ALA A 76 -5.74 7.19 -7.77
C ALA A 76 -6.26 8.29 -6.83
N ALA A 77 -6.31 8.05 -5.52
CA ALA A 77 -6.74 9.05 -4.55
C ALA A 77 -5.65 10.12 -4.34
N VAL A 78 -4.37 9.74 -4.35
CA VAL A 78 -3.24 10.69 -4.30
C VAL A 78 -3.24 11.58 -5.54
N ALA A 79 -3.34 10.99 -6.74
CA ALA A 79 -3.31 11.70 -8.02
C ALA A 79 -4.45 12.74 -8.17
N ASN A 80 -5.63 12.43 -7.62
CA ASN A 80 -6.82 13.28 -7.72
C ASN A 80 -7.05 14.16 -6.49
N SER A 81 -6.13 14.21 -5.53
CA SER A 81 -6.32 15.00 -4.32
C SER A 81 -5.96 16.47 -4.54
N ASP A 82 -6.95 17.36 -4.36
CA ASP A 82 -6.70 18.81 -4.39
C ASP A 82 -5.73 19.25 -3.28
N LYS A 83 -5.77 18.60 -2.12
CA LYS A 83 -4.83 18.85 -1.01
C LYS A 83 -3.39 18.51 -1.41
N VAL A 84 -3.18 17.33 -2.01
CA VAL A 84 -1.85 16.95 -2.51
C VAL A 84 -1.43 17.88 -3.63
N ARG A 85 -2.30 18.19 -4.59
CA ARG A 85 -1.97 19.10 -5.70
C ARG A 85 -1.59 20.50 -5.22
N ALA A 86 -2.22 21.01 -4.17
CA ALA A 86 -1.92 22.33 -3.61
C ALA A 86 -0.59 22.38 -2.84
N ILE A 87 -0.24 21.31 -2.11
CA ILE A 87 0.92 21.27 -1.22
C ILE A 87 2.16 20.69 -1.93
N VAL A 88 1.98 19.60 -2.67
CA VAL A 88 3.03 18.85 -3.36
C VAL A 88 2.54 18.43 -4.77
N PRO A 89 2.44 19.36 -5.72
CA PRO A 89 1.85 19.10 -7.05
C PRO A 89 2.55 17.97 -7.82
N SER A 90 3.88 17.88 -7.71
CA SER A 90 4.68 16.82 -8.34
C SER A 90 4.28 15.42 -7.85
N LEU A 91 3.89 15.26 -6.59
CA LEU A 91 3.43 13.98 -6.05
C LEU A 91 2.10 13.55 -6.67
N ALA A 92 1.19 14.49 -6.90
CA ALA A 92 -0.09 14.22 -7.58
C ALA A 92 0.13 13.84 -9.05
N GLU A 93 1.02 14.56 -9.75
CA GLU A 93 1.38 14.27 -11.14
C GLU A 93 2.03 12.88 -11.26
N LEU A 94 3.04 12.59 -10.42
CA LEU A 94 3.69 11.29 -10.35
C LEU A 94 2.69 10.17 -10.11
N ALA A 95 1.81 10.32 -9.10
CA ALA A 95 0.78 9.33 -8.81
C ALA A 95 -0.19 9.08 -9.99
N SER A 96 -0.35 10.06 -10.89
CA SER A 96 -1.25 9.96 -12.05
C SER A 96 -0.71 9.07 -13.17
N VAL A 97 0.61 8.86 -13.23
CA VAL A 97 1.27 8.08 -14.28
C VAL A 97 1.67 6.66 -13.84
N ILE A 98 1.46 6.29 -12.57
CA ILE A 98 1.77 4.96 -12.04
C ILE A 98 0.90 3.89 -12.70
N GLY A 99 1.49 3.00 -13.50
CA GLY A 99 0.79 1.89 -14.14
C GLY A 99 -0.44 2.33 -14.95
N ASP A 100 -1.52 1.55 -14.86
CA ASP A 100 -2.81 1.83 -15.52
C ASP A 100 -3.90 2.21 -14.49
N PRO A 101 -5.12 2.62 -14.93
CA PRO A 101 -6.20 2.94 -14.01
C PRO A 101 -6.60 1.81 -13.06
N ALA A 102 -6.52 0.54 -13.46
CA ALA A 102 -6.85 -0.59 -12.60
C ALA A 102 -5.80 -0.78 -11.49
N VAL A 103 -4.52 -0.64 -11.85
CA VAL A 103 -3.40 -0.60 -10.89
C VAL A 103 -3.58 0.56 -9.92
N ARG A 104 -3.84 1.79 -10.39
CA ARG A 104 -4.00 2.96 -9.50
C ARG A 104 -5.19 2.87 -8.56
N ASN A 105 -6.26 2.20 -8.97
CA ASN A 105 -7.45 2.00 -8.14
C ASN A 105 -7.30 0.92 -7.07
N ARG A 106 -6.20 0.18 -7.06
CA ARG A 106 -5.91 -0.85 -6.05
C ARG A 106 -4.62 -0.60 -5.31
N GLY A 107 -3.54 -0.30 -6.04
CA GLY A 107 -2.22 0.00 -5.51
C GLY A 107 -2.25 1.17 -4.53
N THR A 108 -1.45 1.08 -3.49
CA THR A 108 -1.44 1.98 -2.34
C THR A 108 -0.05 2.59 -2.18
N ILE A 109 0.04 3.87 -1.80
CA ILE A 109 1.32 4.56 -1.62
C ILE A 109 2.26 3.82 -0.65
N GLY A 110 1.75 3.38 0.50
CA GLY A 110 2.56 2.64 1.48
C GLY A 110 3.01 1.28 0.97
N GLY A 111 2.17 0.60 0.18
CA GLY A 111 2.56 -0.63 -0.51
C GLY A 111 3.70 -0.44 -1.51
N SER A 112 3.70 0.67 -2.28
CA SER A 112 4.79 1.00 -3.20
C SER A 112 6.08 1.32 -2.47
N LEU A 113 6.00 2.15 -1.42
CA LEU A 113 7.16 2.53 -0.61
C LEU A 113 7.77 1.32 0.12
N ALA A 114 6.94 0.50 0.76
CA ALA A 114 7.41 -0.68 1.48
C ALA A 114 7.98 -1.78 0.56
N ASN A 115 7.51 -1.85 -0.68
CA ASN A 115 8.07 -2.77 -1.68
C ASN A 115 9.49 -2.36 -2.12
N ASN A 116 9.78 -1.05 -2.10
CA ASN A 116 11.11 -0.48 -2.37
C ASN A 116 11.78 -1.04 -3.65
N ASP A 117 11.01 -1.10 -4.73
CA ASP A 117 11.51 -1.48 -6.04
C ASP A 117 12.21 -0.26 -6.67
N PRO A 118 13.46 -0.38 -7.15
CA PRO A 118 14.20 0.74 -7.74
C PRO A 118 13.55 1.31 -9.00
N THR A 119 12.56 0.61 -9.58
CA THR A 119 11.80 1.04 -10.75
C THR A 119 10.42 1.61 -10.40
N ALA A 120 10.06 1.65 -9.12
CA ALA A 120 8.80 2.25 -8.67
C ALA A 120 8.89 3.78 -8.65
N ASP A 121 7.76 4.44 -8.90
CA ASP A 121 7.73 5.90 -9.00
C ASP A 121 7.90 6.61 -7.65
N TYR A 122 7.27 6.13 -6.56
CA TYR A 122 7.31 6.84 -5.27
C TYR A 122 8.70 6.87 -4.58
N PRO A 123 9.50 5.78 -4.57
CA PRO A 123 10.81 5.79 -3.91
C PRO A 123 11.89 6.62 -4.63
N ALA A 124 11.60 7.18 -5.82
CA ALA A 124 12.52 7.92 -6.66
C ALA A 124 12.75 9.38 -6.24
#